data_AF-A0A1H3GKQ8-F1
#
_entry.id   AF-A0A1H3GKQ8-F1
#
_cell.length_a   1.000
_cell.length_b   1.000
_cell.length_c   1.000
_cell.angle_alpha   90.00
_cell.angle_beta   90.00
_cell.angle_gamma   90.00
#
_symmetry.space_group_name_H-M   'P 1'
#
loop_
_entity.id
_entity.type
_entity.pdbx_description
1 polymer ?
#
loop_
_entity_poly.entity_id
_entity_poly.type
_entity_poly.pdbx_seq_one_letter_code
_entity_poly.pdbx_strand_id
1 'polypeptide(L)'
;MTDLRTFIGRCPTLVVSSGLGIGDRYRFAVAPGPRLGDDSIHVSCSTTSGSGTLEWDSVLVRIGTALVVVKEQGNKPGGNRYLTQLAEAALRRFQATGS
;
A
#
# COMPACT_ATOMS: atom_id res chain seq x y z
N MET A 1 -7.86 2.40 18.98
CA MET A 1 -7.68 1.90 17.60
C MET A 1 -6.58 2.73 16.97
N THR A 2 -5.49 2.12 16.50
CA THR A 2 -4.30 2.85 16.05
C THR A 2 -4.54 3.48 14.68
N ASP A 3 -4.21 4.76 14.52
CA ASP A 3 -4.19 5.45 13.22
C ASP A 3 -3.28 4.70 12.22
N LEU A 4 -3.82 4.37 11.04
CA LEU A 4 -3.11 3.60 10.01
C LEU A 4 -1.82 4.28 9.59
N ARG A 5 -1.84 5.61 9.50
CA ARG A 5 -0.67 6.42 9.17
C ARG A 5 0.40 6.29 10.25
N THR A 6 0.02 6.39 11.52
CA THR A 6 0.93 6.19 12.65
C THR A 6 1.53 4.79 12.67
N PHE A 7 0.75 3.75 12.35
CA PHE A 7 1.27 2.38 12.31
C PHE A 7 2.33 2.18 11.23
N ILE A 8 2.05 2.61 9.99
CA ILE A 8 3.01 2.47 8.88
C ILE A 8 4.21 3.40 9.06
N GLY A 9 4.00 4.59 9.62
CA GLY A 9 5.07 5.54 9.93
C GLY A 9 6.13 5.00 10.90
N ARG A 10 5.84 3.95 11.67
CA ARG A 10 6.83 3.26 12.53
C ARG A 10 7.81 2.38 11.74
N CYS A 11 7.49 2.04 10.49
CA CYS A 11 8.25 1.13 9.65
C CYS A 11 8.64 1.78 8.31
N PRO A 12 9.39 2.91 8.31
CA PRO A 12 9.74 3.62 7.08
C PRO A 12 10.69 2.84 6.16
N THR A 13 11.39 1.85 6.71
CA THR A 13 12.28 0.96 5.96
C THR A 13 12.17 -0.45 6.53
N LEU A 14 12.05 -1.43 5.65
CA LEU A 14 12.14 -2.85 5.98
C LEU A 14 13.33 -3.45 5.23
N VAL A 15 14.24 -4.08 5.95
CA VAL A 15 15.32 -4.87 5.35
C VAL A 15 14.90 -6.33 5.42
N VAL A 16 14.67 -6.95 4.27
CA VAL A 16 14.36 -8.37 4.20
C VAL A 16 15.66 -9.09 3.92
N SER A 17 16.18 -9.83 4.89
CA SER A 17 17.35 -10.68 4.66
C SER A 17 16.95 -11.79 3.71
N SER A 18 17.43 -11.76 2.47
CA SER A 18 17.54 -13.00 1.70
C SER A 18 18.62 -13.84 2.40
N GLY A 19 18.46 -15.16 2.51
CA GLY A 19 19.47 -16.05 3.12
C GLY A 19 20.84 -16.04 2.42
N LEU A 20 21.03 -15.19 1.41
CA LEU A 20 22.21 -15.04 0.56
C LEU A 20 23.00 -13.74 0.83
N GLY A 21 22.69 -13.00 1.90
CA GLY A 21 23.50 -11.86 2.35
C GLY A 21 23.31 -10.54 1.59
N ILE A 22 22.44 -10.51 0.57
CA ILE A 22 21.99 -9.29 -0.12
C ILE A 22 20.51 -9.13 0.18
N GLY A 23 20.17 -8.31 1.17
CA GLY A 23 18.78 -8.07 1.56
C GLY A 23 18.12 -7.01 0.69
N ASP A 24 16.92 -7.30 0.20
CA ASP A 24 16.09 -6.29 -0.47
C ASP A 24 15.67 -5.25 0.58
N ARG A 25 15.98 -3.98 0.29
CA ARG A 25 15.63 -2.85 1.15
C ARG A 25 14.36 -2.19 0.62
N TYR A 26 13.27 -2.41 1.31
CA TYR A 26 11.99 -1.76 1.05
C TYR A 26 11.93 -0.43 1.79
N ARG A 27 11.52 0.62 1.09
CA ARG A 27 11.21 1.93 1.67
C ARG A 27 9.72 2.18 1.52
N PHE A 28 9.11 2.73 2.56
CA PHE A 28 7.68 3.04 2.59
C PHE A 28 7.47 4.53 2.83
N ALA A 29 6.59 5.14 2.06
CA ALA A 29 6.12 6.49 2.25
C ALA A 29 4.60 6.50 2.38
N VAL A 30 4.07 7.35 3.26
CA VAL A 30 2.63 7.48 3.49
C VAL A 30 2.18 8.88 3.11
N ALA A 31 1.14 8.95 2.29
CA ALA A 31 0.46 10.18 1.90
C ALA A 31 -1.03 10.10 2.25
N PRO A 32 -1.74 11.25 2.33
CA PRO A 32 -3.20 11.25 2.43
C PRO A 32 -3.84 10.41 1.31
N GLY A 33 -4.82 9.59 1.66
CA GLY A 33 -5.55 8.77 0.70
C GLY A 33 -6.76 9.49 0.07
N PRO A 34 -7.56 8.78 -0.75
CA PRO A 34 -8.68 9.35 -1.51
C PRO A 34 -9.93 9.70 -0.67
N ARG A 35 -9.84 9.68 0.66
CA ARG A 35 -10.96 9.95 1.60
C ARG A 35 -12.13 8.97 1.43
N LEU A 36 -11.80 7.69 1.31
CA LEU A 36 -12.77 6.59 1.26
C LEU A 36 -12.92 5.96 2.65
N GLY A 37 -14.10 5.36 2.92
CA GLY A 37 -14.40 4.71 4.20
C GLY A 37 -14.36 5.67 5.39
N ASP A 38 -14.01 5.16 6.57
CA ASP A 38 -13.78 5.98 7.78
C ASP A 38 -12.41 6.67 7.75
N ASP A 39 -11.44 6.04 7.09
CA ASP A 39 -10.08 6.53 6.93
C ASP A 39 -9.44 5.87 5.69
N SER A 40 -8.60 6.61 4.97
CA SER A 40 -7.85 6.04 3.85
C SER A 40 -6.50 6.71 3.68
N ILE A 41 -5.50 5.91 3.32
CA ILE A 41 -4.13 6.36 3.10
C ILE A 41 -3.57 5.80 1.80
N HIS A 42 -2.66 6.55 1.22
CA HIS A 42 -1.85 6.12 0.10
C HIS A 42 -0.47 5.71 0.61
N VAL A 43 -0.01 4.53 0.22
CA VAL A 43 1.28 3.97 0.63
C VAL A 43 2.09 3.68 -0.63
N SER A 44 3.19 4.40 -0.78
CA SER A 44 4.17 4.15 -1.83
C SER A 44 5.27 3.29 -1.27
N CYS A 45 5.69 2.29 -2.04
CA CYS A 45 6.78 1.41 -1.66
C CYS A 45 7.76 1.26 -2.81
N SER A 46 9.04 1.29 -2.48
CA SER A 46 10.11 1.02 -3.43
C SER A 46 11.10 0.01 -2.87
N THR A 47 11.64 -0.83 -3.75
CA THR A 47 12.79 -1.68 -3.44
C THR A 47 13.89 -1.49 -4.46
N THR A 48 15.14 -1.59 -4.01
CA THR A 48 16.31 -1.56 -4.86
C THR A 48 16.89 -2.98 -4.89
N SER A 49 16.60 -3.73 -5.96
CA SER A 49 17.12 -5.08 -6.18
C SER A 49 17.95 -5.10 -7.47
N GLY A 50 19.27 -5.30 -7.37
CA GLY A 50 20.16 -5.31 -8.55
C GLY A 50 20.22 -3.95 -9.27
N SER A 51 20.07 -3.95 -10.60
CA SER A 51 20.27 -2.76 -11.46
C SER A 51 19.04 -1.87 -11.64
N GLY A 52 17.94 -2.08 -10.91
CA GLY A 52 16.79 -1.19 -11.03
C GLY A 52 15.89 -1.13 -9.81
N THR A 53 15.21 0.02 -9.68
CA THR A 53 14.20 0.27 -8.66
C THR A 53 12.86 -0.30 -9.12
N LEU A 54 12.21 -1.09 -8.27
CA LEU A 54 10.80 -1.43 -8.44
C LEU A 54 9.98 -0.54 -7.50
N GLU A 55 8.85 -0.06 -8.00
CA GLU A 55 7.92 0.78 -7.26
C GLU A 55 6.52 0.19 -7.37
N TRP A 56 5.76 0.32 -6.29
CA TRP A 56 4.34 0.02 -6.27
C TRP A 56 3.64 0.92 -5.27
N ASP A 57 2.45 1.34 -5.66
CA ASP A 57 1.54 2.09 -4.83
C ASP A 57 0.45 1.19 -4.26
N SER A 58 -0.13 1.60 -3.14
CA SER A 58 -1.26 0.92 -2.50
C SER A 58 -2.19 1.93 -1.86
N VAL A 59 -3.49 1.67 -1.91
CA VAL A 59 -4.51 2.40 -1.16
C VAL A 59 -5.10 1.48 -0.11
N LEU A 60 -5.05 1.92 1.13
CA LEU A 60 -5.66 1.23 2.27
C LEU A 60 -6.88 2.02 2.70
N VAL A 61 -8.03 1.34 2.86
CA VAL A 61 -9.30 1.94 3.27
C VAL A 61 -9.83 1.21 4.49
N ARG A 62 -9.99 1.91 5.60
CA ARG A 62 -10.62 1.40 6.82
C ARG A 62 -12.11 1.66 6.79
N ILE A 63 -12.91 0.65 7.14
CA ILE A 63 -14.36 0.78 7.33
C ILE A 63 -14.80 -0.08 8.52
N GLY A 64 -15.27 0.57 9.58
CA GLY A 64 -15.51 -0.08 10.86
C GLY A 64 -14.24 -0.78 11.35
N THR A 65 -14.33 -2.11 11.48
CA THR A 65 -13.21 -2.99 11.86
C THR A 65 -12.52 -3.67 10.68
N ALA A 66 -12.97 -3.44 9.45
CA ALA A 66 -12.41 -4.03 8.25
C ALA A 66 -11.38 -3.11 7.58
N LEU A 67 -10.46 -3.72 6.84
CA LEU A 67 -9.44 -3.04 6.04
C LEU A 67 -9.50 -3.58 4.61
N VAL A 68 -9.84 -2.72 3.65
CA VAL A 68 -9.77 -3.02 2.21
C VAL A 68 -8.43 -2.52 1.69
N VAL A 69 -7.68 -3.40 1.03
CA VAL A 69 -6.34 -3.09 0.50
C VAL A 69 -6.33 -3.31 -1.00
N VAL A 70 -6.04 -2.25 -1.75
CA VAL A 70 -5.76 -2.32 -3.19
C VAL A 70 -4.29 -2.02 -3.40
N LYS A 71 -3.57 -2.99 -3.96
CA LYS A 71 -2.12 -2.93 -4.15
C LYS A 71 -1.78 -3.19 -5.61
N GLU A 72 -0.85 -2.40 -6.14
CA GLU A 72 -0.23 -2.70 -7.42
C GLU A 72 0.72 -3.89 -7.32
N GLN A 73 0.74 -4.72 -8.36
CA GLN A 73 1.59 -5.92 -8.40
C GLN A 73 3.10 -5.58 -8.58
N GLY A 74 3.47 -4.31 -8.70
CA GLY A 74 4.86 -3.88 -8.94
C GLY A 74 5.21 -4.02 -10.42
N ASN A 75 5.19 -2.90 -11.14
CA ASN A 75 5.51 -2.82 -12.56
C ASN A 75 6.65 -1.82 -12.81
N LYS A 76 7.25 -1.87 -14.00
CA LYS A 76 8.16 -0.83 -14.51
C LYS A 76 7.57 -0.20 -15.78
N PRO A 77 7.08 1.06 -15.73
CA PRO A 77 6.85 1.88 -14.53
C PRO A 77 5.66 1.38 -13.69
N GLY A 78 5.65 1.70 -12.38
CA GLY A 78 4.46 1.58 -11.53
C GLY A 78 3.35 2.51 -12.04
N GLY A 79 2.09 2.19 -11.76
CA GLY A 79 0.96 2.77 -12.48
C GLY A 79 -0.24 3.05 -11.60
N ASN A 80 -0.22 4.18 -10.88
CA ASN A 80 -1.25 4.58 -9.91
C ASN A 80 -2.51 5.21 -10.50
N ARG A 81 -2.59 5.32 -11.83
CA ARG A 81 -3.67 6.03 -12.53
C ARG A 81 -5.07 5.52 -12.15
N TYR A 82 -5.21 4.22 -11.91
CA TYR A 82 -6.49 3.58 -11.62
C TYR A 82 -6.65 3.16 -10.16
N LEU A 83 -5.64 3.40 -9.32
CA LEU A 83 -5.59 2.85 -7.97
C LEU A 83 -6.74 3.37 -7.10
N THR A 84 -7.07 4.65 -7.24
CA THR A 84 -8.21 5.27 -6.54
C THR A 84 -9.55 4.69 -6.99
N GLN A 85 -9.76 4.55 -8.30
CA GLN A 85 -11.01 4.00 -8.85
C GLN A 85 -11.18 2.53 -8.47
N LEU A 86 -10.09 1.76 -8.46
CA LEU A 86 -10.09 0.37 -8.00
C LEU A 86 -10.36 0.28 -6.50
N ALA A 87 -9.81 1.17 -5.68
CA ALA A 87 -10.10 1.25 -4.25
C ALA A 87 -11.58 1.58 -3.99
N GLU A 88 -12.15 2.51 -4.75
CA GLU A 88 -13.57 2.84 -4.64
C GLU A 88 -14.45 1.65 -5.05
N ALA A 89 -14.14 1.00 -6.17
CA ALA A 89 -14.88 -0.17 -6.64
C ALA A 89 -14.77 -1.34 -5.65
N ALA A 90 -13.58 -1.58 -5.09
CA ALA A 90 -13.35 -2.60 -4.08
C ALA A 90 -14.14 -2.31 -2.79
N LEU A 91 -14.17 -1.05 -2.34
CA LEU A 91 -14.97 -0.64 -1.19
C LEU A 91 -16.47 -0.88 -1.43
N ARG A 92 -17.00 -0.43 -2.58
CA ARG A 92 -18.40 -0.63 -2.94
C ARG A 92 -18.77 -2.11 -2.97
N ARG A 93 -17.89 -2.94 -3.55
CA ARG A 93 -18.06 -4.38 -3.56
C ARG A 93 -18.09 -4.94 -2.13
N PHE A 94 -17.08 -4.63 -1.32
CA PHE A 94 -17.01 -5.08 0.07
C PHE A 94 -18.27 -4.69 0.88
N GLN A 95 -18.79 -3.47 0.70
CA GLN A 95 -20.02 -3.03 1.38
C GLN A 95 -21.26 -3.81 0.91
N ALA A 96 -21.30 -4.22 -0.36
CA ALA A 96 -22.41 -4.97 -0.93
C ALA A 96 -22.38 -6.47 -0.58
N THR A 97 -21.19 -7.07 -0.48
CA THR A 97 -21.01 -8.53 -0.39
C THR A 97 -20.35 -9.00 0.90
N GLY A 98 -19.79 -8.09 1.70
CA GLY A 98 -18.89 -8.42 2.81
C GLY A 98 -17.56 -9.06 2.38
N SER A 99 -17.27 -9.13 1.07
CA SER A 99 -16.09 -9.81 0.49
C SER A 99 -15.60 -9.22 -0.85
#